data_AF-M3FBB3-F1
#
_entry.id   AF-M3FBB3-F1
#
_cell.length_a   1.000
_cell.length_b   1.000
_cell.length_c   1.000
_cell.angle_alpha   90.00
_cell.angle_beta   90.00
_cell.angle_gamma   90.00
#
_symmetry.space_group_name_H-M   'P 1'
#
loop_
_entity.id
_entity.type
_entity.pdbx_description
1 polymer ?
#
loop_
_entity_poly.entity_id
_entity_poly.type
_entity_poly.pdbx_seq_one_letter_code
_entity_poly.pdbx_strand_id
1 'polypeptide(L)'
;MVISGPKYKPKDGIPSKLLKEKSIRDFLFVFLVDDSEDATRSDHDFIWSIFTRFEPAGDIYADTKLIRNHPAFYPPIVIDCRMKTWYPPLTEADTKTIRKVDDRFGRLIDSL
;
A
#
# COMPACT_ATOMS: atom_id res chain seq x y z
N MET A 1 1.84 6.61 9.75
CA MET A 1 1.59 7.69 8.78
C MET A 1 1.48 7.09 7.39
N VAL A 2 0.59 7.60 6.53
CA VAL A 2 0.40 7.15 5.14
C VAL A 2 0.66 8.34 4.21
N ILE A 3 1.45 8.14 3.15
CA ILE A 3 1.87 9.21 2.23
C ILE A 3 1.68 8.75 0.78
N SER A 4 1.07 9.58 -0.05
CA SER A 4 1.00 9.37 -1.50
C SER A 4 2.37 9.59 -2.14
N GLY A 5 2.82 8.62 -2.94
CA GLY A 5 4.00 8.69 -3.79
C GLY A 5 3.64 8.72 -5.27
N PRO A 6 4.58 9.09 -6.15
CA PRO A 6 4.38 8.90 -7.57
C PRO A 6 4.34 7.40 -7.90
N LYS A 7 3.71 7.07 -9.04
CA LYS A 7 3.60 5.70 -9.55
C LYS A 7 4.94 4.98 -9.46
N TYR A 8 4.92 3.78 -8.90
CA TYR A 8 6.11 2.96 -8.68
C TYR A 8 6.93 2.79 -9.95
N LYS A 9 8.25 2.92 -9.81
CA LYS A 9 9.23 2.49 -10.81
C LYS A 9 10.33 1.68 -10.14
N PRO A 10 10.81 0.58 -10.75
CA PRO A 10 11.93 -0.18 -10.20
C PRO A 10 13.13 0.73 -9.93
N LYS A 11 13.67 0.65 -8.71
CA LYS A 11 14.87 1.39 -8.27
C LYS A 11 14.75 2.93 -8.38
N ASP A 12 13.56 3.49 -8.18
CA ASP A 12 13.36 4.96 -8.16
C ASP A 12 13.99 5.68 -6.96
N GLY A 13 14.35 4.92 -5.91
CA GLY A 13 15.00 5.42 -4.70
C GLY A 13 14.11 6.33 -3.84
N ILE A 14 12.80 6.37 -4.11
CA ILE A 14 11.86 7.24 -3.39
C ILE A 14 11.76 6.86 -1.90
N PRO A 15 11.61 5.58 -1.52
CA PRO A 15 11.56 5.19 -0.11
C PRO A 15 12.82 5.62 0.66
N SER A 16 13.99 5.47 0.04
CA SER A 16 15.28 5.87 0.63
C SER A 16 15.45 7.39 0.76
N LYS A 17 14.85 8.18 -0.14
CA LYS A 17 14.79 9.64 -0.01
C LYS A 17 13.83 10.04 1.11
N LEU A 18 12.65 9.42 1.15
CA LEU A 18 11.65 9.65 2.19
C LEU A 18 12.22 9.37 3.59
N LEU A 19 13.01 8.30 3.73
CA LEU A 19 13.70 7.96 4.99
C LEU A 19 14.59 9.10 5.55
N LYS A 20 15.07 10.01 4.69
CA LYS A 20 15.92 11.13 5.09
C LYS A 20 15.12 12.36 5.51
N GLU A 21 13.83 12.42 5.18
CA GLU A 21 12.99 13.58 5.47
C GLU A 21 12.82 13.79 6.98
N LYS A 22 12.82 15.07 7.39
CA LYS A 22 12.64 15.42 8.81
C LYS A 22 11.19 15.28 9.25
N SER A 23 10.24 15.51 8.34
CA SER A 23 8.80 15.46 8.61
C SER A 23 8.31 14.09 9.07
N ILE A 24 9.07 13.02 8.81
CA ILE A 24 8.67 11.66 9.13
C ILE A 24 9.30 11.11 10.41
N ARG A 25 10.16 11.88 11.10
CA ARG A 25 11.02 11.39 12.19
C ARG A 25 10.27 10.97 13.45
N ASP A 26 9.10 11.56 13.70
CA ASP A 26 8.29 11.27 14.89
C ASP A 26 7.36 10.06 14.71
N PHE A 27 7.44 9.36 13.56
CA PHE A 27 6.60 8.22 13.25
C PHE A 27 7.40 6.92 13.26
N LEU A 28 6.84 5.88 13.89
CA LEU A 28 7.43 4.54 13.84
C LEU A 28 7.34 3.92 12.44
N PHE A 29 6.15 4.00 11.84
CA PHE A 29 5.85 3.46 10.52
C PHE A 29 5.35 4.53 9.57
N VAL A 30 5.87 4.48 8.35
CA VAL A 30 5.51 5.36 7.24
C VAL A 30 5.22 4.50 6.03
N PHE A 31 3.96 4.48 5.61
CA PHE A 31 3.52 3.71 4.46
C PHE A 31 3.50 4.61 3.22
N LEU A 32 4.29 4.26 2.20
CA LEU A 32 4.27 4.93 0.91
C LEU A 32 3.30 4.17 0.00
N VAL A 33 2.25 4.85 -0.45
CA VAL A 33 1.16 4.28 -1.26
C VAL A 33 0.96 5.08 -2.54
N ASP A 34 0.19 4.57 -3.49
CA ASP A 34 -0.16 5.33 -4.70
C ASP A 34 -1.08 6.51 -4.36
N ASP A 35 -2.06 6.30 -3.49
CA ASP A 35 -3.03 7.29 -3.03
C ASP A 35 -3.33 7.07 -1.54
N SER A 36 -3.02 8.07 -0.72
CA SER A 36 -3.23 8.03 0.73
C SER A 36 -4.69 8.23 1.15
N GLU A 37 -5.52 8.92 0.37
CA GLU A 37 -6.95 9.06 0.66
C GLU A 37 -7.66 7.73 0.41
N ASP A 38 -7.40 7.09 -0.74
CA ASP A 38 -7.97 5.76 -1.06
C ASP A 38 -7.50 4.71 -0.04
N ALA A 39 -6.20 4.67 0.27
CA ALA A 39 -5.63 3.71 1.21
C ALA A 39 -6.08 3.92 2.66
N THR A 40 -6.68 5.06 3.02
CA THR A 40 -7.14 5.34 4.39
C THR A 40 -8.65 5.56 4.48
N ARG A 41 -9.39 5.28 3.40
CA ARG A 41 -10.85 5.42 3.36
C ARG A 41 -11.56 4.54 4.40
N SER A 42 -11.01 3.37 4.72
CA SER A 42 -11.50 2.48 5.76
C SER A 42 -10.37 1.61 6.31
N ASP A 43 -10.58 0.98 7.47
CA ASP A 43 -9.63 0.01 8.04
C ASP A 43 -9.38 -1.16 7.07
N HIS A 44 -10.42 -1.59 6.35
CA HIS A 44 -10.32 -2.62 5.32
C HIS A 44 -9.44 -2.16 4.15
N ASP A 45 -9.68 -0.96 3.63
CA ASP A 45 -8.88 -0.39 2.53
C ASP A 45 -7.42 -0.23 2.93
N PHE A 46 -7.15 0.16 4.19
CA PHE A 46 -5.81 0.26 4.75
C PHE A 46 -5.12 -1.10 4.79
N ILE A 47 -5.73 -2.09 5.45
CA ILE A 47 -5.16 -3.43 5.56
C ILE A 47 -4.91 -4.03 4.17
N TRP A 48 -5.89 -3.91 3.26
CA TRP A 48 -5.76 -4.41 1.90
C TRP A 48 -4.62 -3.72 1.15
N SER A 49 -4.57 -2.38 1.15
CA SER A 49 -3.56 -1.62 0.42
C SER A 49 -2.14 -1.89 0.90
N ILE A 50 -1.95 -2.00 2.22
CA ILE A 50 -0.63 -2.21 2.82
C ILE A 50 -0.15 -3.65 2.65
N PHE A 51 -0.98 -4.64 3.00
CA PHE A 51 -0.52 -6.02 3.13
C PHE A 51 -0.63 -6.87 1.86
N THR A 52 -1.25 -6.35 0.79
CA THR A 52 -1.30 -7.07 -0.51
C THR A 52 -0.30 -6.57 -1.54
N ARG A 53 0.30 -5.38 -1.35
CA ARG A 53 1.16 -4.70 -2.34
C ARG A 53 2.64 -4.60 -1.94
N PHE A 54 2.99 -5.14 -0.77
CA PHE A 54 4.30 -5.02 -0.16
C PHE A 54 5.00 -6.37 -0.05
N GLU A 55 6.27 -6.42 -0.43
CA GLU A 55 7.14 -7.59 -0.28
C GLU A 55 8.10 -7.41 0.92
N PRO A 56 8.02 -8.27 1.98
CA PRO A 56 8.77 -8.09 3.22
C PRO A 56 10.29 -7.89 3.11
N ALA A 57 10.95 -8.54 2.16
CA ALA A 57 12.39 -8.47 2.02
C ALA A 57 12.87 -7.25 1.20
N GLY A 58 12.06 -6.78 0.24
CA GLY A 58 12.46 -5.80 -0.77
C GLY A 58 11.88 -4.40 -0.57
N ASP A 59 10.80 -4.27 0.19
CA ASP A 59 10.06 -3.01 0.29
C ASP A 59 10.14 -2.35 1.69
N ILE A 60 10.90 -2.91 2.63
CA ILE A 60 11.20 -2.29 3.94
C ILE A 60 12.46 -1.44 3.85
N TYR A 61 12.35 -0.18 4.26
CA TYR A 61 13.44 0.77 4.30
C TYR A 61 13.53 1.40 5.68
N ALA A 62 14.64 1.18 6.38
CA ALA A 62 14.92 1.80 7.67
C ALA A 62 16.43 1.91 7.89
N ASP A 63 16.85 2.70 8.90
CA ASP A 63 18.21 2.55 9.42
C ASP A 63 18.33 1.12 9.99
N THR A 64 19.29 0.36 9.47
CA THR A 64 19.39 -1.08 9.71
C THR A 64 20.78 -1.41 10.21
N LYS A 65 20.85 -2.08 11.36
CA LYS A 65 22.10 -2.61 11.91
C LYS A 65 22.01 -4.12 12.03
N LEU A 66 23.06 -4.81 11.62
CA LEU A 66 23.16 -6.25 11.81
C LEU A 66 23.62 -6.54 13.24
N ILE A 67 22.76 -7.14 14.05
CA ILE A 67 23.10 -7.63 15.39
C ILE A 67 23.29 -9.14 15.27
N ARG A 68 24.56 -9.58 15.17
CA ARG A 68 24.96 -10.96 14.82
C ARG A 68 24.47 -11.34 13.41
N ASN A 69 23.47 -12.21 13.29
CA ASN A 69 22.84 -12.60 12.04
C ASN A 69 21.40 -12.07 11.91
N HIS A 70 21.00 -11.14 12.78
CA HIS A 70 19.65 -10.58 12.79
C HIS A 70 19.66 -9.11 12.33
N PRO A 71 18.96 -8.75 11.25
CA PRO A 71 18.73 -7.36 10.86
C PRO A 71 17.83 -6.65 11.88
N ALA A 72 18.34 -5.61 12.54
CA ALA A 72 17.57 -4.77 13.44
C ALA A 72 17.23 -3.43 12.74
N PHE A 73 15.94 -3.11 12.66
CA PHE A 73 15.42 -1.89 12.04
C PHE A 73 15.14 -0.81 13.10
N TYR A 74 15.56 0.42 12.81
CA TYR A 74 15.38 1.57 13.69
C TYR A 74 14.44 2.59 13.03
N PRO A 75 13.48 3.15 13.79
CA PRO A 75 12.54 4.14 13.27
C PRO A 75 13.19 5.40 12.65
N PRO A 76 12.53 6.06 11.68
CA PRO A 76 11.27 5.64 11.06
C PRO A 76 11.46 4.46 10.10
N ILE A 77 10.49 3.55 10.06
CA ILE A 77 10.44 2.43 9.11
C ILE A 77 9.49 2.81 7.96
N VAL A 78 10.06 3.00 6.78
CA VAL A 78 9.33 3.26 5.54
C VAL A 78 9.01 1.94 4.85
N ILE A 79 7.75 1.75 4.46
CA ILE A 79 7.25 0.55 3.79
C ILE A 79 6.68 0.98 2.43
N ASP A 80 7.25 0.47 1.34
CA ASP A 80 6.80 0.80 -0.02
C ASP A 80 5.65 -0.12 -0.48
N CYS A 81 4.42 0.35 -0.27
CA CYS A 81 3.17 -0.34 -0.62
C CYS A 81 2.59 0.11 -1.97
N ARG A 82 3.35 0.81 -2.81
CA ARG A 82 2.88 1.22 -4.15
C ARG A 82 2.71 0.02 -5.06
N MET A 83 1.71 0.06 -5.94
CA MET A 83 1.44 -1.00 -6.91
C MET A 83 2.63 -1.21 -7.83
N LYS A 84 3.26 -2.39 -7.77
CA LYS A 84 4.44 -2.69 -8.58
C LYS A 84 4.02 -2.97 -10.02
N THR A 85 4.88 -2.63 -10.98
CA THR A 85 4.57 -2.72 -12.42
C THR A 85 4.35 -4.15 -12.93
N TRP A 86 4.74 -5.16 -12.15
CA TRP A 86 4.58 -6.57 -12.49
C TRP A 86 3.37 -7.22 -11.81
N TYR A 87 2.62 -6.50 -10.98
CA TYR A 87 1.35 -7.03 -10.48
C TYR A 87 0.38 -7.21 -11.64
N PRO A 88 -0.43 -8.29 -11.62
CA PRO A 88 -1.53 -8.39 -12.57
C PRO A 88 -2.47 -7.19 -12.40
N PRO A 89 -3.16 -6.77 -13.47
CA PRO A 89 -4.20 -5.75 -13.35
C PRO A 89 -5.26 -6.21 -12.37
N LEU A 90 -5.92 -5.25 -11.73
CA LEU A 90 -7.07 -5.52 -10.88
C LEU A 90 -8.11 -6.30 -11.67
N THR A 91 -8.70 -7.30 -11.01
CA THR A 91 -9.79 -8.05 -11.62
C THR A 91 -11.04 -7.18 -11.59
N GLU A 92 -11.60 -6.91 -12.77
CA GLU A 92 -12.83 -6.16 -12.91
C GLU A 92 -13.97 -7.12 -13.27
N ALA A 93 -15.14 -6.91 -12.66
CA ALA A 93 -16.32 -7.70 -12.99
C ALA A 93 -16.83 -7.31 -14.38
N ASP A 94 -17.28 -8.31 -15.15
CA ASP A 94 -17.83 -8.08 -16.49
C ASP A 94 -19.08 -7.21 -16.43
N THR A 95 -19.11 -6.12 -17.20
CA THR A 95 -20.18 -5.14 -17.17
C THR A 95 -21.56 -5.73 -17.50
N LYS A 96 -21.64 -6.75 -18.37
CA LYS A 96 -22.92 -7.40 -18.69
C LYS A 96 -23.43 -8.20 -17.49
N THR A 97 -22.52 -8.85 -16.77
CA THR A 97 -22.82 -9.62 -15.56
C THR A 97 -23.29 -8.72 -14.44
N ILE A 98 -22.59 -7.59 -14.19
CA ILE A 98 -23.01 -6.58 -13.21
C ILE A 98 -24.47 -6.15 -13.47
N ARG A 99 -24.75 -5.68 -14.70
CA ARG A 99 -26.11 -5.24 -15.09
C ARG A 99 -27.17 -6.33 -14.88
N LYS A 100 -26.85 -7.57 -15.24
CA LYS A 100 -27.79 -8.69 -15.09
C LYS A 100 -28.09 -9.00 -13.62
N VAL A 101 -27.12 -8.84 -12.72
CA VAL A 101 -27.33 -9.00 -11.28
C VAL A 101 -28.15 -7.84 -10.72
N ASP A 102 -27.80 -6.60 -11.07
CA ASP A 102 -28.50 -5.39 -10.63
C ASP A 102 -29.98 -5.41 -11.07
N ASP A 103 -30.26 -5.77 -12.33
CA ASP A 103 -31.62 -5.87 -12.86
C ASP A 103 -32.47 -6.92 -12.11
N ARG A 104 -31.85 -8.04 -11.70
CA ARG A 104 -32.56 -9.19 -11.09
C ARG A 104 -32.69 -9.07 -9.57
N PHE A 105 -31.67 -8.54 -8.92
CA PHE A 105 -31.52 -8.60 -7.46
C PHE A 105 -31.21 -7.23 -6.83
N GLY A 106 -30.91 -6.18 -7.61
CA GLY A 106 -30.52 -4.87 -7.08
C GLY A 106 -31.54 -4.34 -6.07
N ARG A 107 -32.83 -4.37 -6.41
CA ARG A 107 -33.92 -3.96 -5.50
C ARG A 107 -33.98 -4.76 -4.18
N LEU A 108 -33.56 -6.03 -4.19
CA LEU A 108 -33.52 -6.86 -3.00
C LEU A 108 -32.29 -6.50 -2.14
N ILE A 109 -31.14 -6.32 -2.78
CA ILE A 109 -29.87 -5.95 -2.13
C ILE A 109 -29.97 -4.56 -1.51
N ASP A 110 -30.55 -3.59 -2.23
CA ASP A 110 -30.73 -2.20 -1.76
C ASP A 110 -31.72 -2.08 -0.59
N SER A 111 -32.55 -3.10 -0.37
CA SER A 111 -33.56 -3.14 0.70
C SER A 111 -33.07 -3.79 2.00
N LEU A 112 -31.87 -4.38 1.98
CA LEU A 112 -31.19 -4.97 3.14
C LEU A 112 -30.26 -3.96 3.82
#